data_AF-A0ABD5NZJ0-F1
#
_entry.id   AF-A0ABD5NZJ0-F1
#
_cell.length_a   1.000
_cell.length_b   1.000
_cell.length_c   1.000
_cell.angle_alpha   90.00
_cell.angle_beta   90.00
_cell.angle_gamma   90.00
#
_symmetry.space_group_name_H-M   'P 1'
#
loop_
_entity.id
_entity.type
_entity.pdbx_description
1 polymer ?
#
loop_
_entity_poly.entity_id
_entity_poly.type
_entity_poly.pdbx_seq_one_letter_code
_entity_poly.pdbx_strand_id
1 'polypeptide(L)'
;MDTESIPRWGWLLGSLFAASILAQLVNLLVLFPLGLPEAYQVVTMIAAMSPVLIYVGVWYDEDRQHYWEYSRLRIAGDVSFVVLGAVLGSSMILVAIVDTGLPLLLRDVLAMGGGFLAAWGLFWWRNPGLYRRE
;
A
#
# COMPACT_ATOMS: atom_id res chain seq x y z
N MET A 1 -5.12 -18.77 -12.50
CA MET A 1 -4.00 -18.98 -11.56
C MET A 1 -4.65 -19.38 -10.24
N ASP A 2 -4.32 -20.56 -9.71
CA ASP A 2 -5.16 -21.31 -8.75
C ASP A 2 -5.38 -20.61 -7.41
N THR A 3 -6.52 -19.93 -7.27
CA THR A 3 -7.11 -19.48 -6.00
C THR A 3 -7.47 -20.63 -5.07
N GLU A 4 -7.53 -21.87 -5.57
CA GLU A 4 -7.97 -23.06 -4.83
C GLU A 4 -6.86 -23.69 -3.96
N SER A 5 -5.59 -23.44 -4.28
CA SER A 5 -4.46 -24.16 -3.66
C SER A 5 -3.99 -23.56 -2.33
N ILE A 6 -4.20 -22.27 -2.10
CA ILE A 6 -3.70 -21.55 -0.92
C ILE A 6 -4.81 -20.65 -0.37
N PRO A 7 -5.13 -20.73 0.94
CA PRO A 7 -6.11 -19.86 1.56
C PRO A 7 -5.74 -18.39 1.39
N ARG A 8 -6.73 -17.51 1.22
CA ARG A 8 -6.56 -16.05 1.14
C ARG A 8 -5.59 -15.47 2.16
N TRP A 9 -5.68 -15.95 3.40
CA TRP A 9 -4.81 -15.52 4.49
C TRP A 9 -3.34 -15.91 4.29
N GLY A 10 -3.04 -17.04 3.66
CA GLY A 10 -1.67 -17.47 3.39
C GLY A 10 -0.94 -16.52 2.44
N TRP A 11 -1.58 -16.19 1.31
CA TRP A 11 -1.03 -15.20 0.37
C TRP A 11 -0.93 -13.80 0.98
N LEU A 12 -1.95 -13.39 1.74
CA LEU A 12 -1.95 -12.10 2.42
C LEU A 12 -0.78 -11.99 3.41
N LEU A 13 -0.67 -12.95 4.33
CA LEU A 13 0.36 -12.95 5.37
C LEU A 13 1.76 -13.08 4.78
N GLY A 14 1.97 -13.98 3.82
CA GLY A 14 3.26 -14.14 3.14
C GLY A 14 3.69 -12.88 2.41
N SER A 15 2.76 -12.24 1.70
CA SER A 15 3.04 -11.00 0.96
C SER A 15 3.26 -9.81 1.90
N LEU A 16 2.49 -9.70 2.99
CA LEU A 16 2.69 -8.65 4.00
C LEU A 16 4.02 -8.82 4.73
N PHE A 17 4.43 -10.06 5.01
CA PHE A 17 5.73 -10.37 5.59
C PHE A 17 6.86 -9.98 4.64
N ALA A 18 6.76 -10.33 3.36
CA ALA A 18 7.73 -9.92 2.35
C ALA A 18 7.79 -8.39 2.20
N ALA A 19 6.65 -7.72 2.20
CA ALA A 19 6.56 -6.26 2.17
C ALA A 19 7.21 -5.61 3.40
N SER A 20 7.01 -6.19 4.59
CA SER A 20 7.67 -5.75 5.82
C SER A 20 9.19 -5.85 5.72
N ILE A 21 9.72 -7.00 5.27
CA ILE A 21 11.17 -7.15 5.05
C ILE A 21 11.68 -6.09 4.07
N LEU A 22 10.98 -5.89 2.94
CA LEU A 22 11.37 -4.90 1.94
C LEU A 22 11.38 -3.49 2.52
N ALA A 23 10.35 -3.11 3.28
CA ALA A 23 10.27 -1.81 3.93
C ALA A 23 11.45 -1.61 4.90
N GLN A 24 11.79 -2.62 5.70
CA GLN A 24 12.92 -2.55 6.62
C GLN A 24 14.26 -2.46 5.89
N LEU A 25 14.43 -3.16 4.76
CA LEU A 25 15.62 -3.03 3.92
C LEU A 25 15.74 -1.62 3.34
N VAL A 26 14.64 -1.03 2.86
CA VAL A 26 14.64 0.35 2.36
C VAL A 26 14.94 1.34 3.49
N ASN A 27 14.36 1.13 4.68
CA ASN A 27 14.65 1.95 5.86
C ASN A 27 16.14 1.92 6.19
N LEU A 28 16.74 0.73 6.22
CA LEU A 28 18.14 0.53 6.60
C LEU A 28 19.14 0.97 5.52
N LEU A 29 18.84 0.74 4.24
CA LEU A 29 19.77 0.99 3.14
C LEU A 29 19.61 2.37 2.49
N VAL A 30 18.45 3.02 2.69
CA VAL A 30 18.14 4.30 2.03
C VAL A 30 17.86 5.39 3.05
N LEU A 31 16.85 5.23 3.91
CA LEU A 31 16.41 6.31 4.81
C LEU A 31 17.42 6.62 5.92
N PHE A 32 17.98 5.58 6.56
CA PHE A 32 18.96 5.75 7.62
C PHE A 32 20.26 6.42 7.12
N PRO A 33 20.86 6.00 5.98
CA PRO A 33 22.00 6.71 5.39
C PRO A 33 21.71 8.16 4.98
N LEU A 34 20.46 8.50 4.66
CA LEU A 34 20.04 9.86 4.33
C LEU A 34 19.77 10.74 5.57
N GLY A 35 19.90 10.20 6.78
CA GLY A 35 19.68 10.94 8.03
C GLY A 35 18.22 11.31 8.27
N LEU A 36 17.27 10.58 7.66
CA LEU A 36 15.85 10.87 7.83
C LEU A 36 15.33 10.41 9.20
N PRO A 37 14.45 11.19 9.85
CA PRO A 37 13.90 10.82 11.16
C PRO A 37 13.15 9.49 11.14
N GLU A 38 13.18 8.75 12.26
CA GLU A 38 12.48 7.47 12.42
C GLU A 38 10.97 7.57 12.13
N ALA A 39 10.39 8.74 12.34
CA ALA A 39 9.00 9.05 12.02
C ALA A 39 8.62 8.73 10.56
N TYR A 40 9.57 8.78 9.62
CA TYR A 40 9.32 8.51 8.20
C TYR A 40 9.42 7.02 7.84
N GLN A 41 9.89 6.16 8.74
CA GLN A 41 9.97 4.71 8.48
C GLN A 41 8.59 4.06 8.32
N VAL A 42 7.54 4.65 8.91
CA VAL A 42 6.16 4.17 8.72
C VAL A 42 5.67 4.38 7.28
N VAL A 43 6.21 5.37 6.58
CA VAL A 43 5.85 5.68 5.17
C VAL A 43 6.25 4.54 4.25
N THR A 44 7.45 3.98 4.40
CA THR A 44 7.91 2.86 3.57
C THR A 44 7.15 1.59 3.86
N MET A 45 6.82 1.34 5.13
CA MET A 45 5.96 0.23 5.54
C MET A 45 4.61 0.32 4.82
N ILE A 46 3.99 1.50 4.80
CA ILE A 46 2.69 1.71 4.17
C ILE A 46 2.77 1.66 2.65
N ALA A 47 3.81 2.23 2.06
CA ALA A 47 4.06 2.13 0.63
C ALA A 47 4.25 0.69 0.15
N ALA A 48 4.89 -0.17 0.96
CA ALA A 48 5.10 -1.57 0.65
C ALA A 48 3.84 -2.43 0.88
N MET A 49 3.09 -2.17 1.96
CA MET A 49 1.92 -2.97 2.32
C MET A 49 0.66 -2.60 1.52
N SER A 50 0.51 -1.35 1.08
CA SER A 50 -0.71 -0.91 0.37
C SER A 50 -0.97 -1.69 -0.92
N PRO A 51 0.02 -1.94 -1.80
CA PRO A 51 -0.17 -2.83 -2.94
C PRO A 51 -0.65 -4.21 -2.52
N VAL A 52 -0.05 -4.82 -1.51
CA VAL A 52 -0.43 -6.16 -1.05
C VAL A 52 -1.91 -6.20 -0.67
N LEU A 53 -2.35 -5.26 0.16
CA LEU A 53 -3.75 -5.20 0.62
C LEU A 53 -4.74 -5.01 -0.53
N ILE A 54 -4.42 -4.13 -1.49
CA ILE A 54 -5.28 -3.84 -2.64
C ILE A 54 -5.32 -5.03 -3.59
N TYR A 55 -4.16 -5.52 -4.03
CA TYR A 55 -4.08 -6.54 -5.08
C TYR A 55 -4.49 -7.92 -4.59
N VAL A 56 -4.20 -8.30 -3.35
CA VAL A 56 -4.77 -9.54 -2.78
C VAL A 56 -6.28 -9.40 -2.64
N GLY A 57 -6.81 -8.21 -2.32
CA GLY A 57 -8.25 -7.95 -2.35
C GLY A 57 -8.87 -8.19 -3.73
N VAL A 58 -8.27 -7.62 -4.78
CA VAL A 58 -8.72 -7.79 -6.18
C VAL A 58 -8.58 -9.23 -6.66
N TRP A 59 -7.55 -9.96 -6.21
CA TRP A 59 -7.31 -11.36 -6.58
C TRP A 59 -8.42 -12.30 -6.12
N TYR A 60 -8.93 -12.11 -4.91
CA TYR A 60 -9.94 -12.99 -4.30
C TYR A 60 -11.38 -12.52 -4.53
N ASP A 61 -11.57 -11.37 -5.16
CA ASP A 61 -12.88 -10.82 -5.46
C ASP A 61 -13.29 -11.26 -6.88
N GLU A 62 -14.21 -12.21 -6.99
CA GLU A 62 -14.63 -12.82 -8.26
C GLU A 62 -15.10 -11.77 -9.27
N ASP A 63 -15.81 -10.74 -8.81
CA ASP A 63 -16.29 -9.65 -9.67
C ASP A 63 -15.14 -8.82 -10.28
N ARG A 64 -13.96 -8.85 -9.66
CA ARG A 64 -12.80 -8.02 -10.00
C ARG A 64 -11.62 -8.80 -10.59
N GLN A 65 -11.73 -10.12 -10.72
CA GLN A 65 -10.65 -10.95 -11.25
C GLN A 65 -10.24 -10.56 -12.68
N HIS A 66 -11.17 -10.03 -13.48
CA HIS A 66 -10.89 -9.54 -14.83
C HIS A 66 -9.84 -8.41 -14.88
N TYR A 67 -9.52 -7.78 -13.74
CA TYR A 67 -8.36 -6.88 -13.61
C TYR A 67 -7.06 -7.53 -14.11
N TRP A 68 -6.87 -8.82 -13.84
CA TRP A 68 -5.65 -9.54 -14.16
C TRP A 68 -5.51 -9.87 -15.65
N GLU A 69 -6.53 -9.59 -16.46
CA GLU A 69 -6.49 -9.69 -17.92
C GLU A 69 -5.86 -8.45 -18.58
N TYR A 70 -5.68 -7.36 -17.82
CA TYR A 70 -5.02 -6.16 -18.30
C TYR A 70 -3.54 -6.37 -18.63
N SER A 71 -3.01 -5.53 -19.51
CA SER A 71 -1.61 -5.60 -19.91
C SER A 71 -0.67 -5.35 -18.72
N ARG A 72 0.48 -6.04 -18.71
CA ARG A 72 1.50 -5.88 -17.65
C ARG A 72 1.95 -4.42 -17.47
N LEU A 73 2.01 -3.65 -18.56
CA LEU A 73 2.36 -2.24 -18.52
C LEU A 73 1.31 -1.42 -17.75
N ARG A 74 0.02 -1.73 -17.96
CA ARG A 74 -1.07 -1.09 -17.21
C ARG A 74 -0.96 -1.42 -15.72
N ILE A 75 -0.83 -2.71 -15.38
CA ILE A 75 -0.70 -3.16 -13.99
C ILE A 75 0.50 -2.50 -13.30
N ALA A 76 1.67 -2.42 -13.95
CA ALA A 76 2.85 -1.76 -13.41
C ALA A 76 2.61 -0.26 -13.15
N GLY A 77 1.88 0.41 -14.05
CA GLY A 77 1.44 1.78 -13.86
C GLY A 77 0.53 1.92 -12.64
N ASP A 78 -0.47 1.04 -12.51
CA ASP A 78 -1.41 1.05 -11.38
C ASP A 78 -0.70 0.84 -10.04
N VAL A 79 0.25 -0.09 -9.98
CA VAL A 79 1.10 -0.33 -8.80
C VAL A 79 1.89 0.93 -8.45
N SER A 80 2.45 1.62 -9.44
CA SER A 80 3.20 2.86 -9.22
C SER A 80 2.31 3.96 -8.65
N PHE A 81 1.07 4.11 -9.15
CA PHE A 81 0.10 5.05 -8.59
C PHE A 81 -0.30 4.69 -7.15
N VAL A 82 -0.49 3.42 -6.84
CA VAL A 82 -0.77 2.94 -5.48
C VAL A 82 0.38 3.29 -4.54
N VAL A 83 1.63 3.01 -4.93
CA VAL A 83 2.82 3.31 -4.12
C VAL A 83 2.96 4.82 -3.92
N LEU A 84 2.82 5.62 -4.98
CA LEU A 84 2.88 7.07 -4.88
C LEU A 84 1.76 7.64 -4.01
N GLY A 85 0.53 7.14 -4.13
CA GLY A 85 -0.59 7.52 -3.28
C GLY A 85 -0.32 7.21 -1.81
N ALA A 86 0.22 6.03 -1.53
CA ALA A 86 0.60 5.62 -0.18
C ALA A 86 1.66 6.53 0.42
N VAL A 87 2.73 6.81 -0.33
CA VAL A 87 3.82 7.71 0.11
C VAL A 87 3.29 9.12 0.35
N LEU A 88 2.58 9.71 -0.62
CA LEU A 88 2.09 11.07 -0.52
C LEU A 88 1.03 11.23 0.58
N GLY A 89 0.05 10.33 0.64
CA GLY A 89 -1.02 10.38 1.63
C GLY A 89 -0.52 10.23 3.07
N SER A 90 0.38 9.27 3.30
CA SER A 90 0.98 9.08 4.64
C SER A 90 1.89 10.25 5.03
N SER A 91 2.71 10.75 4.09
CA SER A 91 3.59 11.90 4.34
C SER A 91 2.79 13.18 4.64
N MET A 92 1.72 13.46 3.91
CA MET A 92 0.87 14.62 4.16
C MET A 92 0.24 14.59 5.55
N ILE A 93 -0.27 13.43 5.98
CA ILE A 93 -0.81 13.28 7.33
C ILE A 93 0.29 13.45 8.37
N LEU A 94 1.44 12.80 8.21
CA LEU A 94 2.56 12.94 9.14
C LEU A 94 2.99 14.39 9.29
N VAL A 95 3.19 15.11 8.19
CA VAL A 95 3.56 16.54 8.23
C VAL A 95 2.52 17.36 8.97
N ALA A 96 1.22 17.06 8.81
CA ALA A 96 0.16 17.79 9.47
C ALA A 96 0.11 17.56 11.00
N ILE A 97 0.61 16.42 11.50
CA ILE A 97 0.42 16.02 12.90
C ILE A 97 1.73 15.75 13.67
N VAL A 98 2.91 15.84 13.05
CA VAL A 98 4.20 15.44 13.66
C VAL A 98 4.50 16.21 14.94
N ASP A 99 4.13 17.50 15.02
CA ASP A 99 4.43 18.39 16.15
C ASP A 99 3.24 18.59 17.11
N THR A 100 2.16 17.82 16.93
CA THR A 100 0.93 18.00 17.74
C THR A 100 0.99 17.34 19.12
N GLY A 101 2.11 16.69 19.46
CA GLY A 101 2.29 15.97 20.73
C GLY A 101 1.47 14.69 20.84
N LEU A 102 0.87 14.21 19.74
CA LEU A 102 0.09 12.97 19.73
C LEU A 102 0.99 11.77 20.07
N PRO A 103 0.43 10.73 20.74
CA PRO A 103 1.12 9.48 20.95
C PRO A 103 1.56 8.86 19.62
N LEU A 104 2.77 8.28 19.59
CA LEU A 104 3.36 7.67 18.40
C LEU A 104 2.40 6.70 17.70
N LEU A 105 1.74 5.82 18.47
CA LEU A 105 0.78 4.86 17.93
C LEU A 105 -0.37 5.53 17.16
N LEU A 106 -0.93 6.62 17.70
CA LEU A 106 -2.03 7.32 17.05
C LEU A 106 -1.56 8.05 15.79
N ARG A 107 -0.36 8.65 15.84
CA ARG A 107 0.26 9.27 14.67
C ARG A 107 0.46 8.26 13.54
N ASP A 108 1.01 7.10 13.88
CA ASP A 108 1.27 6.05 12.91
C ASP A 108 -0.03 5.52 12.32
N VAL A 109 -1.05 5.22 13.14
CA VAL A 109 -2.37 4.79 12.66
C VAL A 109 -3.01 5.82 11.71
N LEU A 110 -2.92 7.11 12.01
CA LEU A 110 -3.43 8.17 11.14
C LEU A 110 -2.66 8.25 9.82
N ALA A 111 -1.33 8.17 9.87
CA ALA A 111 -0.49 8.15 8.67
C ALA A 111 -0.76 6.92 7.81
N MET A 112 -0.93 5.76 8.44
CA MET A 112 -1.29 4.50 7.79
C MET A 112 -2.65 4.62 7.09
N GLY A 113 -3.66 5.15 7.80
CA GLY A 113 -4.99 5.39 7.24
C GLY A 113 -4.95 6.34 6.06
N GLY A 114 -4.29 7.49 6.18
CA GLY A 114 -4.18 8.47 5.10
C GLY A 114 -3.45 7.93 3.87
N GLY A 115 -2.33 7.24 4.07
CA GLY A 115 -1.59 6.61 2.98
C GLY A 115 -2.41 5.54 2.28
N PHE A 116 -3.02 4.62 3.03
CA PHE A 116 -3.83 3.55 2.44
C PHE A 116 -5.06 4.11 1.70
N LEU A 117 -5.78 5.08 2.26
CA LEU A 117 -6.94 5.68 1.62
C LEU A 117 -6.56 6.42 0.33
N ALA A 118 -5.44 7.14 0.31
CA ALA A 118 -4.95 7.80 -0.90
C ALA A 118 -4.53 6.78 -1.96
N ALA A 119 -3.81 5.72 -1.57
CA ALA A 119 -3.41 4.64 -2.45
C ALA A 119 -4.63 3.92 -3.08
N TRP A 120 -5.60 3.57 -2.24
CA TRP A 120 -6.86 2.96 -2.68
C TRP A 120 -7.67 3.90 -3.56
N GLY A 121 -7.78 5.18 -3.21
CA GLY A 121 -8.47 6.19 -4.00
C GLY A 121 -7.86 6.37 -5.39
N LEU A 122 -6.54 6.39 -5.52
CA LEU A 122 -5.86 6.44 -6.82
C LEU A 122 -6.08 5.16 -7.64
N PHE A 123 -6.04 4.00 -7.01
CA PHE A 123 -6.36 2.73 -7.67
C PHE A 123 -7.80 2.72 -8.20
N TRP A 124 -8.75 3.11 -7.35
CA TRP A 124 -10.17 3.20 -7.69
C TRP A 124 -10.42 4.18 -8.83
N TRP A 125 -9.80 5.37 -8.78
CA TRP A 125 -9.95 6.39 -9.81
C TRP A 125 -9.40 5.93 -11.17
N ARG A 126 -8.30 5.18 -11.16
CA ARG A 126 -7.67 4.66 -12.38
C ARG A 126 -8.37 3.44 -12.96
N ASN A 127 -9.12 2.70 -12.13
CA ASN A 127 -9.82 1.49 -12.53
C ASN A 127 -11.34 1.56 -12.27
N PRO A 128 -12.06 2.56 -12.81
CA PRO A 128 -13.49 2.74 -12.53
C PRO A 128 -14.34 1.56 -13.03
N GLY A 129 -13.89 0.85 -14.07
CA GLY A 129 -14.55 -0.35 -14.59
C GLY A 129 -14.61 -1.52 -13.63
N LEU A 130 -13.73 -1.57 -12.61
CA LEU A 130 -13.78 -2.62 -11.57
C LEU A 130 -14.86 -2.36 -10.51
N TYR A 131 -15.40 -1.14 -10.46
CA TYR A 131 -16.25 -0.67 -9.35
C TYR A 131 -17.61 -0.12 -9.79
N ARG A 132 -17.80 0.17 -11.07
CA ARG A 132 -19.12 0.45 -11.62
C ARG A 132 -19.79 -0.89 -11.92
N ARG A 133 -20.94 -1.13 -11.30
CA ARG A 133 -21.89 -2.12 -11.80
C ARG A 133 -22.47 -1.58 -13.10
N GLU A 134 -22.41 -2.35 -14.17
CA GLU A 134 -23.32 -2.15 -15.31
C GLU A 134 -24.77 -2.39 -14.85
#